data_AF-A0A7Y1ZI61-F1
#
_entry.id   AF-A0A7Y1ZI61-F1
#
_cell.length_a   1.000
_cell.length_b   1.000
_cell.length_c   1.000
_cell.angle_alpha   90.00
_cell.angle_beta   90.00
_cell.angle_gamma   90.00
#
_symmetry.space_group_name_H-M   'P 1'
#
loop_
_entity.id
_entity.type
_entity.pdbx_description
1 polymer ?
#
loop_
_entity_poly.entity_id
_entity_poly.type
_entity_poly.pdbx_seq_one_letter_code
_entity_poly.pdbx_strand_id
1 'polypeptide(L)'
;MQATQTIDALHGTLKTYLNAEQANQVKRAYFFAEQAHYGQRRRSGEPYVTHPLAVAGILADMHMDHQSLMAAMLHDVIEDTGI
;
A
#
# COMPACT_ATOMS: atom_id res chain seq x y z
N MET A 1 -13.60 -9.96 -11.72
CA MET A 1 -12.14 -9.94 -11.86
C MET A 1 -11.67 -8.63 -11.25
N GLN A 2 -11.07 -8.65 -10.05
CA GLN A 2 -10.38 -7.46 -9.55
C GLN A 2 -9.14 -7.28 -10.42
N ALA A 3 -9.01 -6.12 -11.06
CA ALA A 3 -7.77 -5.77 -11.74
C ALA A 3 -6.65 -5.79 -10.69
N THR A 4 -5.51 -6.39 -11.03
CA THR A 4 -4.33 -6.35 -10.16
C THR A 4 -3.94 -4.89 -9.95
N GLN A 5 -4.16 -4.38 -8.74
CA GLN A 5 -3.80 -3.02 -8.38
C GLN A 5 -2.28 -2.92 -8.31
N THR A 6 -1.72 -1.89 -8.95
CA THR A 6 -0.29 -1.59 -8.89
C THR A 6 -0.05 -0.32 -8.09
N ILE A 7 1.16 -0.19 -7.53
CA ILE A 7 1.52 1.03 -6.80
C ILE A 7 1.48 2.27 -7.68
N ASP A 8 1.84 2.16 -8.96
CA ASP A 8 1.79 3.30 -9.89
C ASP A 8 0.35 3.72 -10.23
N ALA A 9 -0.56 2.74 -10.37
CA ALA A 9 -1.98 3.03 -10.55
C ALA A 9 -2.56 3.73 -9.31
N LEU A 10 -2.28 3.21 -8.11
CA LEU A 10 -2.70 3.85 -6.86
C LEU A 10 -2.12 5.26 -6.74
N HIS A 11 -0.81 5.44 -6.98
CA HIS A 11 -0.16 6.74 -6.92
C HIS A 11 -0.79 7.75 -7.89
N GLY A 12 -1.17 7.31 -9.10
CA GLY A 12 -1.96 8.09 -10.04
C GLY A 12 -3.29 8.58 -9.45
N THR A 13 -4.04 7.67 -8.81
CA THR A 13 -5.29 8.00 -8.11
C THR A 13 -5.06 8.98 -6.95
N LEU A 14 -4.02 8.76 -6.13
CA LEU A 14 -3.76 9.63 -4.98
C LEU A 14 -3.48 11.08 -5.39
N LYS A 15 -2.85 11.29 -6.54
CA LYS A 15 -2.58 12.63 -7.07
C LYS A 15 -3.82 13.40 -7.52
N THR A 16 -5.01 12.79 -7.56
CA THR A 16 -6.25 13.51 -7.88
C THR A 16 -6.81 14.29 -6.70
N TYR A 17 -6.45 13.91 -5.45
CA TYR A 17 -6.99 14.54 -4.24
C TYR A 17 -5.94 14.85 -3.16
N LEU A 18 -4.74 14.28 -3.23
CA LEU A 18 -3.62 14.62 -2.36
C LEU A 18 -2.60 15.49 -3.11
N ASN A 19 -1.84 16.28 -2.34
CA ASN A 19 -0.69 16.96 -2.93
C ASN A 19 0.44 15.97 -3.27
N ALA A 20 1.39 16.41 -4.10
CA ALA A 20 2.45 15.54 -4.61
C ALA A 20 3.33 14.93 -3.50
N GLU A 21 3.62 15.70 -2.45
CA GLU A 21 4.43 15.23 -1.33
C GLU A 21 3.71 14.14 -0.54
N GLN A 22 2.43 14.34 -0.23
CA GLN A 22 1.58 13.34 0.42
C GLN A 22 1.47 12.04 -0.37
N ALA A 23 1.21 12.13 -1.68
CA ALA A 23 1.16 10.95 -2.55
C ALA A 23 2.51 10.20 -2.58
N ASN A 24 3.62 10.94 -2.60
CA ASN A 24 4.97 10.36 -2.54
C ASN A 24 5.26 9.67 -1.21
N GLN A 25 4.76 10.18 -0.09
CA GLN A 25 4.90 9.53 1.22
C GLN A 25 4.18 8.18 1.27
N VAL A 26 2.98 8.08 0.70
CA VAL A 26 2.27 6.78 0.58
C VAL A 26 3.06 5.82 -0.30
N LYS A 27 3.62 6.28 -1.43
CA LYS A 27 4.46 5.44 -2.30
C LYS A 27 5.74 4.98 -1.61
N ARG A 28 6.35 5.81 -0.75
CA ARG A 28 7.49 5.41 0.07
C ARG A 28 7.10 4.34 1.10
N ALA A 29 5.95 4.48 1.75
CA ALA A 29 5.43 3.48 2.69
C ALA A 29 5.21 2.13 2.00
N TYR A 30 4.71 2.12 0.77
CA TYR A 30 4.61 0.91 -0.05
C TYR A 30 5.97 0.23 -0.24
N PHE A 31 7.01 0.94 -0.67
CA PHE A 31 8.32 0.32 -0.91
C PHE A 31 8.96 -0.19 0.38
N PHE A 32 8.70 0.47 1.51
CA PHE A 32 9.13 -0.02 2.81
C PHE A 32 8.43 -1.34 3.17
N ALA A 33 7.11 -1.40 3.02
CA ALA A 33 6.34 -2.63 3.26
C ALA A 33 6.75 -3.76 2.31
N GLU A 34 6.95 -3.47 1.03
CA GLU A 34 7.44 -4.42 0.02
C GLU A 34 8.79 -5.03 0.43
N GLN A 35 9.71 -4.20 0.91
CA GLN A 35 11.02 -4.64 1.37
C GLN A 35 10.91 -5.44 2.67
N ALA A 36 10.10 -5.01 3.63
CA ALA A 36 9.93 -5.68 4.92
C ALA A 36 9.33 -7.09 4.73
N HIS A 37 8.36 -7.22 3.82
CA HIS A 37 7.71 -8.48 3.48
C HIS A 37 8.42 -9.25 2.34
N TYR A 38 9.67 -8.93 2.00
CA TYR A 38 10.38 -9.58 0.90
C TYR A 38 10.48 -11.09 1.12
N GLY A 39 10.07 -11.87 0.12
CA GLY A 39 10.04 -13.34 0.18
C GLY A 39 8.80 -13.92 0.87
N GLN A 40 8.01 -13.11 1.59
CA GLN A 40 6.74 -13.53 2.17
C GLN A 40 5.65 -13.61 1.09
N ARG A 41 4.80 -14.62 1.22
CA ARG A 41 3.68 -14.86 0.29
C ARG A 41 2.38 -15.02 1.04
N ARG A 42 1.28 -14.60 0.42
CA ARG A 42 -0.07 -14.91 0.88
C ARG A 42 -0.39 -16.40 0.67
N ARG A 43 -1.45 -16.89 1.32
CA ARG A 43 -1.98 -18.24 1.07
C ARG A 43 -2.37 -18.48 -0.40
N SER A 44 -2.68 -17.42 -1.15
CA SER A 44 -2.95 -17.46 -2.60
C SER A 44 -1.70 -17.65 -3.46
N GLY A 45 -0.49 -17.51 -2.90
CA GLY A 45 0.78 -17.61 -3.60
C GLY A 45 1.35 -16.29 -4.12
N GLU A 46 0.58 -15.19 -4.05
CA GLU A 46 1.04 -13.85 -4.41
C GLU A 46 2.01 -13.26 -3.38
N PRO A 47 2.87 -12.29 -3.76
CA PRO A 47 3.67 -11.53 -2.80
C PRO A 47 2.80 -10.92 -1.70
N TYR A 48 3.27 -10.92 -0.45
CA TYR A 48 2.46 -10.45 0.68
C TYR A 48 2.00 -8.99 0.53
N VAL A 49 2.86 -8.13 -0.04
CA VAL A 49 2.59 -6.70 -0.26
C VAL A 49 1.32 -6.41 -1.08
N THR A 50 0.78 -7.39 -1.83
CA THR A 50 -0.49 -7.22 -2.55
C THR A 50 -1.67 -6.99 -1.60
N HIS A 51 -1.61 -7.49 -0.36
CA HIS A 51 -2.64 -7.28 0.66
C HIS A 51 -2.66 -5.82 1.17
N PRO A 52 -1.58 -5.26 1.74
CA PRO A 52 -1.56 -3.85 2.15
C PRO A 52 -1.91 -2.89 1.01
N LEU A 53 -1.46 -3.19 -0.22
CA LEU A 53 -1.79 -2.39 -1.41
C LEU A 53 -3.30 -2.39 -1.71
N ALA A 54 -3.97 -3.54 -1.62
CA ALA A 54 -5.41 -3.64 -1.83
C ALA A 54 -6.21 -2.91 -0.74
N VAL A 55 -5.78 -3.00 0.53
CA VAL A 55 -6.39 -2.24 1.64
C VAL A 55 -6.26 -0.74 1.41
N ALA A 56 -5.07 -0.25 1.04
CA ALA A 56 -4.85 1.15 0.72
C ALA A 56 -5.68 1.61 -0.49
N GLY A 57 -5.91 0.74 -1.48
CA GLY A 57 -6.81 0.99 -2.59
C GLY A 57 -8.25 1.29 -2.16
N ILE A 58 -8.80 0.47 -1.27
CA ILE A 58 -10.16 0.67 -0.71
C ILE A 58 -10.24 1.99 0.05
N LEU A 59 -9.23 2.30 0.88
CA LEU A 59 -9.19 3.56 1.63
C LEU A 59 -9.04 4.78 0.70
N ALA A 60 -8.33 4.63 -0.42
CA ALA A 60 -8.19 5.69 -1.41
C ALA A 60 -9.51 6.00 -2.13
N ASP A 61 -10.35 5.00 -2.39
CA ASP A 61 -11.71 5.21 -2.93
C ASP A 61 -12.59 6.04 -1.97
N MET A 62 -12.34 5.89 -0.67
CA MET A 62 -12.98 6.68 0.39
C MET A 62 -12.34 8.07 0.58
N HIS A 63 -11.32 8.43 -0.21
CA HIS A 63 -10.55 9.67 -0.09
C HIS A 63 -9.95 9.88 1.32
N MET A 64 -9.49 8.79 1.94
CA MET A 64 -8.81 8.87 3.23
C MET A 64 -7.52 9.68 3.14
N ASP A 65 -7.10 10.26 4.26
CA ASP A 65 -5.90 11.07 4.31
C ASP A 65 -4.63 10.22 4.11
N HIS A 66 -3.55 10.88 3.69
CA HIS A 66 -2.26 10.24 3.43
C HIS A 66 -1.68 9.45 4.62
N GLN A 67 -1.94 9.86 5.88
CA GLN A 67 -1.42 9.14 7.04
C GLN A 67 -2.16 7.82 7.24
N SER A 68 -3.49 7.82 7.04
CA SER A 68 -4.30 6.60 7.04
C SER A 68 -3.86 5.63 5.94
N LEU A 69 -3.54 6.14 4.75
CA LEU A 69 -3.04 5.31 3.63
C LEU A 69 -1.65 4.75 3.90
N MET A 70 -0.75 5.54 4.50
CA MET A 70 0.55 5.06 4.95
C MET A 70 0.40 3.99 6.03
N ALA A 71 -0.49 4.19 6.99
CA ALA A 71 -0.78 3.20 8.03
C ALA A 71 -1.29 1.90 7.42
N ALA A 72 -2.18 1.97 6.42
CA ALA A 72 -2.65 0.79 5.70
C ALA A 72 -1.54 0.05 4.95
N MET A 73 -0.56 0.76 4.38
CA MET A 73 0.61 0.10 3.78
C MET A 73 1.46 -0.63 4.81
N LEU A 74 1.50 -0.16 6.05
CA LEU A 74 2.43 -0.61 7.09
C LEU A 74 1.80 -1.48 8.18
N HIS A 75 0.48 -1.68 8.17
CA HIS A 75 -0.26 -2.22 9.32
C HIS A 75 0.24 -3.60 9.78
N ASP A 76 0.63 -4.46 8.85
CA ASP A 76 1.13 -5.81 9.14
C ASP A 76 2.65 -5.87 9.29
N VAL A 77 3.38 -4.78 9.02
CA VAL A 77 4.85 -4.81 9.03
C VAL A 77 5.39 -5.11 10.44
N ILE A 78 4.80 -4.53 11.47
CA ILE A 78 5.23 -4.75 12.87
C ILE A 78 4.89 -6.17 13.35
N GLU A 79 3.78 -6.75 12.87
CA GLU A 79 3.30 -8.07 13.32
C GLU A 79 3.99 -9.22 12.58
N ASP A 80 4.16 -9.09 11.26
CA ASP A 80 4.55 -10.19 10.38
C ASP A 80 6.02 -10.15 9.92
N THR A 81 6.79 -9.15 10.35
CA THR A 81 8.20 -8.98 9.97
C THR A 81 9.11 -8.77 11.18
N GLY A 82 10.42 -8.65 10.96
CA GLY A 82 11.43 -8.49 12.01
C GLY A 82 11.82 -7.04 12.30
N ILE A 83 10.95 -6.07 12.03
CA ILE A 83 11.19 -4.63 12.22
C ILE A 83 10.77 -4.17 13.61
#